data_AF-A0AAW9K102-F1
#
_entry.id   AF-A0AAW9K102-F1
#
_cell.length_a   1.000
_cell.length_b   1.000
_cell.length_c   1.000
_cell.angle_alpha   90.00
_cell.angle_beta   90.00
_cell.angle_gamma   90.00
#
_symmetry.space_group_name_H-M   'P 1'
#
loop_
_entity.id
_entity.type
_entity.pdbx_description
1 polymer ?
#
loop_
_entity_poly.entity_id
_entity_poly.type
_entity_poly.pdbx_seq_one_letter_code
_entity_poly.pdbx_strand_id
1 'polypeptide(L)'
;MQKDYRTLEYRQFEELKNRVKLIDFYWMRYKSQHPQKDYSEEVLDHIEVIEDFIYKKRYEELRLVKINFRRTKVKLPEKNYQKLKQYSELSNLLQNSLK
;
A
#
# COMPACT_ATOMS: atom_id res chain seq x y z
N MET A 1 10.74 -13.91 22.07
CA MET A 1 10.33 -13.50 20.70
C MET A 1 10.99 -12.17 20.40
N GLN A 2 12.02 -12.16 19.53
CA GLN A 2 12.61 -10.91 19.04
C GLN A 2 11.51 -10.17 18.28
N LYS A 3 11.16 -8.96 18.72
CA LYS A 3 10.24 -8.11 17.96
C LYS A 3 11.06 -7.56 16.81
N ASP A 4 10.92 -8.13 15.62
CA ASP A 4 11.61 -7.65 14.43
C ASP A 4 11.08 -6.26 14.07
N TYR A 5 11.94 -5.26 14.21
CA TYR A 5 11.66 -3.88 13.88
C TYR A 5 12.53 -3.45 12.70
N ARG A 6 11.91 -2.87 11.69
CA ARG A 6 12.60 -2.18 10.60
C ARG A 6 12.83 -0.73 10.99
N THR A 7 13.99 -0.20 10.63
CA THR A 7 14.26 1.24 10.61
C THR A 7 14.43 1.69 9.17
N LEU A 8 13.75 2.75 8.76
CA LEU A 8 13.84 3.34 7.42
C LEU A 8 13.85 4.86 7.50
N GLU A 9 14.27 5.52 6.42
CA GLU A 9 14.21 6.98 6.36
C GLU A 9 12.74 7.45 6.28
N TYR A 10 12.45 8.59 6.90
CA TYR A 10 11.11 9.19 6.96
C TYR A 10 10.60 9.51 5.57
N ARG A 11 11.49 9.95 4.66
CA ARG A 11 11.15 10.17 3.26
C ARG A 11 10.67 8.89 2.59
N GLN A 12 11.37 7.77 2.80
CA GLN A 12 10.96 6.47 2.26
C GLN A 12 9.62 6.03 2.85
N PHE A 13 9.42 6.26 4.15
CA PHE A 13 8.15 5.97 4.83
C PHE A 13 6.99 6.79 4.26
N GLU A 14 7.19 8.11 4.07
CA GLU A 14 6.23 9.02 3.45
C GLU A 14 5.88 8.59 2.03
N GLU A 15 6.88 8.26 1.20
CA GLU A 15 6.67 7.81 -0.17
C GLU A 15 5.83 6.53 -0.23
N LEU A 16 6.14 5.53 0.62
CA LEU A 16 5.33 4.31 0.74
C LEU A 16 3.90 4.62 1.17
N LYS A 17 3.73 5.42 2.23
CA LYS A 17 2.41 5.79 2.76
C LYS A 17 1.57 6.53 1.72
N ASN A 18 2.17 7.47 0.99
CA ASN A 18 1.47 8.27 -0.01
C ASN A 18 1.02 7.43 -1.21
N ARG A 19 1.82 6.43 -1.63
CA ARG A 19 1.39 5.47 -2.66
C ARG A 19 0.24 4.61 -2.16
N VAL A 20 0.35 4.03 -0.97
CA VAL A 20 -0.70 3.19 -0.38
C VAL A 20 -2.04 3.94 -0.27
N LYS A 21 -2.01 5.24 0.02
CA LYS A 21 -3.22 6.10 0.07
C LYS A 21 -3.97 6.15 -1.27
N LEU A 22 -3.28 5.95 -2.40
CA LEU A 22 -3.84 6.08 -3.74
C LEU A 22 -4.39 4.76 -4.31
N ILE A 23 -4.26 3.63 -3.61
CA ILE A 23 -4.79 2.34 -4.06
C ILE A 23 -6.27 2.45 -4.40
N ASP A 24 -7.09 3.01 -3.50
CA ASP A 24 -8.54 3.11 -3.70
C ASP A 24 -8.86 3.94 -4.95
N PHE A 25 -8.21 5.09 -5.09
CA PHE A 25 -8.35 5.95 -6.27
C PHE A 25 -8.00 5.22 -7.58
N TYR A 26 -6.84 4.55 -7.64
CA TYR A 26 -6.43 3.84 -8.84
C TYR A 26 -7.30 2.61 -9.12
N TRP A 27 -7.72 1.89 -8.08
CA TRP A 27 -8.62 0.75 -8.23
C TRP A 27 -9.99 1.17 -8.78
N MET A 28 -10.56 2.26 -8.27
CA MET A 28 -11.81 2.82 -8.81
C MET A 28 -11.67 3.22 -10.28
N ARG A 29 -10.56 3.89 -10.63
CA ARG A 29 -10.28 4.28 -12.01
C ARG A 29 -10.12 3.07 -12.92
N TYR A 30 -9.41 2.05 -12.46
CA TYR A 30 -9.17 0.83 -13.21
C TYR A 30 -10.47 0.09 -13.51
N LYS A 31 -11.32 -0.12 -12.48
CA LYS A 31 -12.65 -0.71 -12.68
C LYS A 31 -13.53 0.09 -13.64
N SER A 32 -13.40 1.41 -13.67
CA SER A 32 -14.15 2.25 -14.61
C SER A 32 -13.69 2.10 -16.06
N GLN A 33 -12.42 1.78 -16.31
CA GLN A 33 -11.89 1.50 -17.65
C GLN A 33 -12.20 0.07 -18.12
N HIS A 34 -12.40 -0.85 -17.17
CA HIS A 34 -12.65 -2.27 -17.39
C HIS A 34 -14.03 -2.72 -16.88
N PRO A 35 -15.14 -2.20 -17.44
CA PRO A 35 -16.49 -2.49 -16.96
C PRO A 35 -16.89 -3.96 -17.18
N GLN A 36 -16.28 -4.65 -18.15
CA GLN A 36 -16.50 -6.07 -18.42
C GLN A 36 -15.63 -6.99 -17.55
N LYS A 37 -14.86 -6.42 -16.62
CA LYS A 37 -13.90 -7.14 -15.75
C LYS A 37 -12.82 -7.89 -16.54
N ASP A 38 -12.48 -7.36 -17.70
CA ASP A 38 -11.38 -7.77 -18.57
C ASP A 38 -10.04 -7.23 -18.04
N TYR A 39 -9.75 -7.54 -16.78
CA TYR A 39 -8.54 -7.10 -16.10
C TYR A 39 -7.31 -7.84 -16.63
N SER A 40 -6.14 -7.21 -16.55
CA SER A 40 -4.88 -7.89 -16.88
C SER A 40 -4.60 -9.03 -15.90
N GLU A 41 -3.89 -10.08 -16.36
CA GLU A 41 -3.47 -11.21 -15.52
C GLU A 41 -2.76 -10.76 -14.24
N GLU A 42 -1.87 -9.77 -14.36
CA GLU A 42 -1.15 -9.19 -13.22
C GLU A 42 -2.07 -8.51 -12.18
N VAL A 43 -3.18 -7.93 -12.60
CA VAL A 43 -4.16 -7.33 -11.68
C VAL A 43 -5.08 -8.42 -11.10
N LEU A 44 -5.48 -9.40 -11.92
CA LEU A 44 -6.34 -10.51 -11.52
C LEU A 44 -5.81 -11.25 -10.29
N ASP A 45 -4.50 -11.53 -10.27
CA ASP A 45 -3.80 -12.20 -9.15
C ASP A 45 -3.84 -11.40 -7.83
N HIS A 46 -4.26 -10.14 -7.86
CA HIS A 46 -4.20 -9.22 -6.74
C HIS A 46 -5.55 -8.60 -6.35
N ILE A 47 -6.63 -8.89 -7.06
CA ILE A 47 -7.96 -8.29 -6.82
C ILE A 47 -8.41 -8.50 -5.38
N GLU A 48 -8.39 -9.74 -4.89
CA GLU A 48 -8.84 -10.05 -3.53
C GLU A 48 -8.04 -9.27 -2.47
N VAL A 49 -6.73 -9.11 -2.71
CA VAL A 49 -5.85 -8.38 -1.79
C VAL A 49 -6.13 -6.87 -1.82
N ILE A 50 -6.42 -6.30 -2.99
CA ILE A 50 -6.77 -4.88 -3.18
C ILE A 50 -8.13 -4.59 -2.56
N GLU A 51 -9.13 -5.42 -2.84
CA GLU A 51 -10.49 -5.25 -2.32
C GLU A 51 -10.53 -5.43 -0.79
N ASP A 52 -9.84 -6.43 -0.24
CA ASP A 52 -9.73 -6.61 1.21
C ASP A 52 -9.01 -5.43 1.87
N PHE A 53 -8.00 -4.85 1.21
CA PHE A 53 -7.32 -3.65 1.69
C PHE A 53 -8.25 -2.45 1.82
N ILE A 54 -9.05 -2.19 0.78
CA ILE A 54 -10.01 -1.08 0.73
C ILE A 54 -11.16 -1.31 1.71
N TYR A 55 -11.77 -2.49 1.69
CA TYR A 55 -12.93 -2.83 2.51
C TYR A 55 -12.59 -2.77 4.01
N LYS A 56 -11.45 -3.34 4.43
CA LYS A 56 -10.99 -3.28 5.83
C LYS A 56 -10.39 -1.94 6.22
N LYS A 57 -10.39 -0.93 5.33
CA LYS A 57 -9.75 0.38 5.55
C LYS A 57 -8.32 0.24 6.07
N ARG A 58 -7.56 -0.73 5.55
CA ARG A 58 -6.21 -1.05 6.05
C ARG A 58 -5.25 0.12 5.98
N TYR A 59 -5.49 1.11 5.11
CA TYR A 59 -4.76 2.37 5.14
C TYR A 59 -4.84 3.08 6.50
N GLU A 60 -6.03 3.12 7.11
CA GLU A 60 -6.24 3.72 8.43
C GLU A 60 -5.50 2.95 9.52
N GLU A 61 -5.43 1.62 9.41
CA GLU A 61 -4.61 0.77 10.30
C GLU A 61 -3.11 1.04 10.11
N LEU A 62 -2.67 1.20 8.86
CA LEU A 62 -1.28 1.44 8.51
C LEU A 62 -0.81 2.87 8.80
N ARG A 63 -1.72 3.85 8.92
CA ARG A 63 -1.36 5.22 9.33
C ARG A 63 -1.10 5.34 10.83
N LEU A 64 -1.63 4.43 11.65
CA LEU A 64 -1.49 4.41 13.12
C LEU A 64 -0.13 3.86 13.57
N VAL A 65 0.98 4.42 13.06
CA VAL A 65 2.33 4.06 13.51
C VAL A 65 2.78 5.04 14.59
N LYS A 66 3.28 4.52 15.71
CA LYS A 66 3.98 5.36 16.71
C LYS A 66 5.28 5.88 16.10
N ILE A 67 5.32 7.17 15.77
CA ILE A 67 6.51 7.85 15.23
C ILE A 67 7.34 8.40 16.41
N ASN A 68 8.62 8.05 16.49
CA ASN A 68 9.56 8.77 17.34
C ASN A 68 10.02 10.04 16.59
N PHE A 69 9.61 11.21 17.08
CA PHE A 69 9.75 12.52 16.41
C PHE A 69 11.20 13.04 16.24
N ARG A 70 12.23 12.35 16.73
CA ARG A 70 13.65 12.75 16.61
C ARG A 70 14.26 12.31 15.26
N ARG A 71 13.75 12.94 14.20
CA ARG A 71 14.30 13.23 12.85
C ARG A 71 14.92 12.10 11.99
N THR A 72 14.54 12.16 10.72
CA THR A 72 14.86 11.31 9.55
C THR A 72 14.58 9.82 9.63
N LYS A 73 14.43 9.17 10.79
CA LYS A 73 14.21 7.71 10.83
C LYS A 73 12.89 7.33 11.47
N VAL A 74 12.21 6.36 10.86
CA VAL A 74 10.98 5.73 11.35
C VAL A 74 11.31 4.29 11.74
N LYS A 75 10.87 3.88 12.94
CA LYS A 75 10.98 2.49 13.41
C LYS A 75 9.58 1.89 13.49
N LEU A 76 9.35 0.79 12.78
CA LEU A 76 8.07 0.06 12.78
C LEU A 76 8.29 -1.46 12.78
N PRO A 77 7.30 -2.26 13.18
CA PRO A 77 7.40 -3.72 13.08
C PRO A 77 7.64 -4.16 11.64
N GLU A 78 8.50 -5.16 11.43
CA GLU A 78 8.85 -5.68 10.10
C GLU A 78 7.60 -6.07 9.30
N LYS A 79 6.62 -6.72 9.96
CA LYS A 79 5.32 -7.06 9.36
C LYS A 79 4.58 -5.86 8.77
N ASN A 80 4.64 -4.70 9.43
CA ASN A 80 3.98 -3.48 8.95
C ASN A 80 4.76 -2.87 7.79
N TYR A 81 6.09 -2.93 7.82
CA TYR A 81 6.93 -2.51 6.70
C TYR A 81 6.65 -3.34 5.44
N GLN A 82 6.60 -4.67 5.57
CA GLN A 82 6.31 -5.57 4.44
C GLN A 82 4.92 -5.29 3.84
N LYS A 83 3.90 -5.08 4.69
CA LYS A 83 2.57 -4.64 4.23
C LYS A 83 2.62 -3.30 3.47
N LEU A 84 3.29 -2.28 4.02
CA LEU A 84 3.42 -0.98 3.36
C LEU A 84 4.10 -1.10 2.00
N LYS A 85 5.15 -1.92 1.91
CA LYS A 85 5.87 -2.18 0.66
C LYS A 85 4.98 -2.87 -0.37
N GLN A 86 4.33 -3.98 0.01
CA GLN A 86 3.42 -4.74 -0.84
C GLN A 86 2.29 -3.84 -1.40
N TYR A 87 1.62 -3.08 -0.54
CA TYR A 87 0.54 -2.20 -0.97
C TYR A 87 1.03 -1.02 -1.82
N SER A 88 2.23 -0.50 -1.55
CA SER A 88 2.86 0.51 -2.41
C SER A 88 3.14 -0.05 -3.81
N GLU A 89 3.60 -1.30 -3.91
CA GLU A 89 3.83 -1.98 -5.19
C GLU A 89 2.51 -2.20 -5.95
N LEU A 90 1.46 -2.65 -5.27
CA LEU A 90 0.12 -2.79 -5.85
C LEU A 90 -0.44 -1.44 -6.35
N SER A 91 -0.23 -0.36 -5.61
CA SER A 91 -0.61 0.98 -6.08
C SER A 91 0.10 1.37 -7.37
N ASN A 92 1.39 1.06 -7.49
CA ASN A 92 2.17 1.36 -8.69
C ASN A 92 1.72 0.50 -9.87
N LEU A 93 1.44 -0.78 -9.63
CA LEU A 93 0.88 -1.69 -10.62
C LEU A 93 -0.42 -1.12 -11.18
N LEU A 94 -1.39 -0.79 -10.30
CA LEU A 94 -2.65 -0.16 -10.72
C LEU A 94 -2.42 1.15 -11.49
N GLN A 95 -1.51 2.01 -11.03
CA GLN A 95 -1.20 3.26 -11.73
C GLN A 95 -0.65 3.02 -13.13
N ASN A 96 0.22 2.02 -13.30
CA ASN A 96 0.80 1.69 -14.59
C ASN A 96 -0.20 1.04 -15.53
N SER A 97 -1.14 0.25 -15.01
CA SER A 97 -2.23 -0.35 -15.79
C SER A 97 -3.27 0.68 -16.28
N LEU A 98 -3.21 1.93 -15.80
CA LEU A 98 -4.07 3.04 -16.26
C LEU A 98 -3.45 3.87 -17.41
N LYS A 99 -2.19 3.64 -17.75
CA LYS A 99 -1.47 4.35 -18.82
C LYS A 99 -1.70 3.68 -20.16
#